data_AF-W0F220-F1
#
_entry.id   AF-W0F220-F1
#
_cell.length_a   1.000
_cell.length_b   1.000
_cell.length_c   1.000
_cell.angle_alpha   90.00
_cell.angle_beta   90.00
_cell.angle_gamma   90.00
#
_symmetry.space_group_name_H-M   'P 1'
#
loop_
_entity.id
_entity.type
_entity.pdbx_description
1 polymer ?
#
loop_
_entity_poly.entity_id
_entity_poly.type
_entity_poly.pdbx_seq_one_letter_code
_entity_poly.pdbx_strand_id
1 'polypeptide(L)' 'MQELIDKLKAEVNLNDEQAQKALETVKNYIVEKFPMLEGAVANLFGGN' A
#
# COMPACT_ATOMS: atom_id res chain seq x y z
N MET A 1 -5.98 -5.89 0.96
CA MET A 1 -4.54 -5.56 0.77
C MET A 1 -3.80 -6.60 -0.05
N GLN A 2 -3.94 -7.90 0.24
CA GLN A 2 -3.33 -8.96 -0.59
C GLN A 2 -3.76 -8.88 -2.06
N GLU A 3 -5.05 -8.62 -2.33
CA GLU A 3 -5.56 -8.42 -3.70
C GLU A 3 -4.81 -7.30 -4.46
N LEU A 4 -4.45 -6.21 -3.79
CA LEU A 4 -3.70 -5.11 -4.40
C LEU A 4 -2.24 -5.53 -4.67
N ILE A 5 -1.62 -6.29 -3.77
CA ILE A 5 -0.29 -6.89 -4.00
C ILE A 5 -0.34 -7.82 -5.22
N ASP A 6 -1.34 -8.69 -5.29
CA ASP A 6 -1.49 -9.62 -6.41
C ASP A 6 -1.70 -8.89 -7.73
N LYS A 7 -2.47 -7.78 -7.70
CA LYS A 7 -2.68 -6.91 -8.86
C LYS A 7 -1.40 -6.21 -9.30
N LEU A 8 -0.58 -5.72 -8.36
CA LEU A 8 0.74 -5.14 -8.63
C LEU A 8 1.69 -6.17 -9.25
N LYS A 9 1.69 -7.41 -8.73
CA LYS A 9 2.48 -8.50 -9.31
C LYS A 9 2.00 -8.86 -10.71
N ALA A 10 0.70 -8.92 -10.95
CA ALA A 10 0.12 -9.33 -12.23
C ALA A 10 0.23 -8.25 -13.34
N GLU A 11 -0.04 -6.99 -13.01
CA GLU A 11 -0.18 -5.92 -14.02
C GLU A 11 1.13 -5.17 -14.29
N VAL A 12 2.00 -5.05 -13.29
CA VAL A 12 3.28 -4.33 -13.39
C VAL A 12 4.49 -5.24 -13.14
N ASN A 13 4.27 -6.55 -13.04
CA ASN A 13 5.30 -7.59 -12.97
C ASN A 13 6.32 -7.38 -11.84
N LEU A 14 5.83 -6.87 -10.70
CA LEU A 14 6.62 -6.75 -9.49
C LEU A 14 6.81 -8.11 -8.82
N ASN A 15 7.96 -8.32 -8.18
CA ASN A 15 8.12 -9.43 -7.24
C ASN A 15 7.47 -9.09 -5.87
N ASP A 16 7.42 -10.06 -4.96
CA ASP A 16 6.77 -9.90 -3.66
C ASP A 16 7.32 -8.71 -2.84
N GLU A 17 8.64 -8.59 -2.77
CA GLU A 17 9.31 -7.53 -2.02
C GLU A 17 9.01 -6.14 -2.63
N GLN A 18 9.04 -6.05 -3.95
CA GLN A 18 8.75 -4.82 -4.69
C GLN A 18 7.29 -4.40 -4.52
N ALA A 19 6.35 -5.35 -4.58
CA ALA A 19 4.93 -5.06 -4.40
C ALA A 19 4.64 -4.56 -2.98
N GLN A 20 5.25 -5.15 -1.95
CA GLN A 20 5.15 -4.67 -0.57
C GLN A 20 5.72 -3.26 -0.41
N LYS A 21 6.92 -3.00 -0.95
CA LYS A 21 7.54 -1.67 -0.89
C LYS A 21 6.76 -0.62 -1.66
N ALA A 22 6.20 -0.95 -2.82
CA ALA A 22 5.37 -0.03 -3.60
C ALA A 22 4.13 0.40 -2.80
N LEU A 23 3.48 -0.56 -2.16
CA LEU A 23 2.32 -0.36 -1.33
C LEU A 23 2.62 0.50 -0.09
N GLU A 24 3.73 0.24 0.59
CA GLU A 24 4.23 1.07 1.70
C GLU A 24 4.55 2.50 1.25
N THR A 25 5.19 2.65 0.09
CA THR A 25 5.51 3.96 -0.49
C THR A 25 4.25 4.78 -0.75
N VAL A 26 3.21 4.17 -1.34
CA VAL A 26 1.92 4.83 -1.58
C VAL A 26 1.25 5.22 -0.26
N LYS A 27 1.25 4.31 0.73
CA LYS A 27 0.70 4.59 2.07
C LYS A 27 1.35 5.83 2.69
N ASN A 28 2.68 5.85 2.72
CA ASN A 28 3.45 6.96 3.30
C ASN A 28 3.21 8.26 2.54
N TYR A 29 3.16 8.22 1.22
CA TYR A 29 2.86 9.39 0.39
C TYR A 29 1.47 9.97 0.71
N ILE A 30 0.44 9.13 0.84
CA ILE A 30 -0.92 9.60 1.18
C ILE A 30 -0.94 10.24 2.57
N VAL A 31 -0.31 9.63 3.57
CA VAL A 31 -0.24 10.18 4.94
C VAL A 31 0.51 11.52 4.96
N GLU A 32 1.62 11.62 4.23
CA GLU A 32 2.38 12.87 4.10
C GLU A 32 1.54 13.99 3.48
N LYS A 33 0.77 13.69 2.42
CA LYS A 33 -0.07 14.69 1.73
C LYS A 33 -1.38 14.99 2.46
N PHE A 34 -1.93 14.03 3.18
CA PHE A 34 -3.21 14.11 3.85
C PHE A 34 -3.11 13.55 5.28
N PRO A 35 -2.47 14.26 6.22
CA PRO A 35 -2.23 13.76 7.57
C PRO A 35 -3.53 13.39 8.32
N MET A 36 -4.63 14.10 8.01
CA MET A 36 -5.95 13.81 8.55
C MET A 36 -6.48 12.39 8.23
N LEU A 37 -5.92 11.73 7.20
CA LEU A 37 -6.32 10.38 6.79
C LEU A 37 -5.48 9.29 7.46
N GLU A 38 -4.48 9.62 8.28
CA GLU A 38 -3.55 8.65 8.88
C GLU A 38 -4.26 7.48 9.56
N GLY A 39 -5.26 7.74 10.41
CA GLY A 39 -6.01 6.70 11.08
C GLY A 39 -6.82 5.81 10.13
N ALA A 40 -7.43 6.39 9.09
CA ALA A 40 -8.17 5.63 8.09
C ALA A 40 -7.23 4.76 7.22
N VAL A 41 -6.09 5.32 6.81
CA VAL A 41 -5.04 4.61 6.08
C VAL A 41 -4.43 3.51 6.96
N ALA A 42 -4.21 3.74 8.24
CA ALA A 42 -3.75 2.70 9.16
C ALA A 42 -4.77 1.54 9.26
N ASN A 43 -6.08 1.82 9.31
CA ASN A 43 -7.11 0.78 9.33
C ASN A 43 -7.21 0.02 8.00
N LEU A 44 -7.09 0.72 6.86
CA LEU A 44 -7.15 0.11 5.53
C LEU A 44 -5.92 -0.76 5.21
N PHE A 45 -4.74 -0.36 5.69
CA PHE A 45 -3.45 -1.00 5.37
C PHE A 45 -2.90 -1.87 6.51
N GLY A 46 -3.43 -1.75 7.74
CA GLY A 46 -2.92 -2.41 8.96
C GLY A 46 -3.84 -3.50 9.52
N GLY A 47 -4.90 -3.87 8.80
CA GLY A 47 -5.71 -5.03 9.15
C GLY A 47 -4.97 -6.33 8.82
N ASN A 48 -4.41 -6.97 9.85
CA ASN A 48 -4.25 -8.43 9.90
C ASN A 48 -5.62 -9.07 10.14
#